data_AF-A0A7C4M907-F1
#
_entry.id   AF-A0A7C4M907-F1
#
_cell.length_a   1.000
_cell.length_b   1.000
_cell.length_c   1.000
_cell.angle_alpha   90.00
_cell.angle_beta   90.00
_cell.angle_gamma   90.00
#
_symmetry.space_group_name_H-M   'P 1'
#
loop_
_entity.id
_entity.type
_entity.pdbx_description
1 polymer ?
#
loop_
_entity_poly.entity_id
_entity_poly.type
_entity_poly.pdbx_seq_one_letter_code
_entity_poly.pdbx_strand_id
1 'polypeptide(L)'
;MYMFHLTKIRKVIIILLLSLLITLNHLSLFKNITGKPKVFFGIEMAYGDLNEHLEIIDVVREYTNFYVIGNPEVTLNKTKLDIICDYLYNSGLYFIVFFLGPNKYSYNPYSWIDEARQRYGEKFLGIYRIDEPGGKQLDTIDSRFVTNATKYIEAASTFVYFLKVHLECYVRPNLLLFTSDYALYWFDYEAGYDVVLTQFGWGHNKHLHIALCRGAAKIHDKEWGVIVTWTYNHPPYIESPEELYNDLVLAYQSGAKYIVIFNYPKLSQYGVLTSRHLQVMRRFYEEFLKDSAKNTQLNDGINVAYVLPKGYGFGFRHANDTIWGIWKADVLANKIYEDIFWLLNFYESRLDLVYENADCLLKLKFLYDKIYFWNNYKRQLFGLVRYSYETSDNL
;
A
#
# COMPACT_ATOMS: atom_id res chain seq x y z
N MET A 1 -37.41 -24.45 59.94
CA MET A 1 -37.30 -23.11 59.29
C MET A 1 -35.89 -22.82 58.75
N TYR A 2 -34.82 -23.11 59.51
CA TYR A 2 -33.42 -22.85 59.12
C TYR A 2 -32.97 -23.57 57.81
N MET A 3 -33.34 -24.85 57.63
CA MET A 3 -33.00 -25.60 56.39
C MET A 3 -33.61 -24.99 55.12
N PHE A 4 -34.78 -24.37 55.21
CA PHE A 4 -35.47 -23.79 54.05
C PHE A 4 -34.77 -22.51 53.54
N HIS A 5 -34.17 -21.74 54.45
CA HIS A 5 -33.35 -20.60 54.10
C HIS A 5 -32.01 -21.00 53.46
N LEU A 6 -31.35 -22.04 53.98
CA LEU A 6 -30.13 -22.56 53.37
C LEU A 6 -30.33 -23.04 51.92
N THR A 7 -31.47 -23.67 51.61
CA THR A 7 -31.79 -24.08 50.23
C THR A 7 -32.01 -22.91 49.28
N LYS A 8 -32.58 -21.78 49.73
CA LYS A 8 -32.75 -20.59 48.89
C LYS A 8 -31.41 -19.90 48.62
N ILE A 9 -30.56 -19.77 49.65
CA ILE A 9 -29.23 -19.15 49.51
C ILE A 9 -28.36 -19.95 48.55
N ARG A 10 -28.36 -21.29 48.64
CA ARG A 10 -27.62 -22.16 47.69
C ARG A 10 -28.06 -21.97 46.25
N LYS A 11 -29.37 -21.85 45.98
CA LYS A 11 -29.89 -21.63 44.62
C LYS A 11 -29.44 -20.27 44.04
N VAL A 12 -29.47 -19.21 44.86
CA VAL A 12 -29.01 -17.88 44.43
C VAL A 12 -27.51 -17.88 44.11
N ILE A 13 -26.68 -18.52 44.95
CA ILE A 13 -25.23 -18.65 44.71
C ILE A 13 -24.97 -19.43 43.40
N ILE A 14 -25.69 -20.52 43.15
CA ILE A 14 -25.54 -21.31 41.91
C ILE A 14 -25.91 -20.47 40.68
N ILE A 15 -26.98 -19.68 40.73
CA ILE A 15 -27.39 -18.81 39.61
C ILE A 15 -26.35 -17.72 39.35
N LEU A 16 -25.78 -17.10 40.40
CA LEU A 16 -24.73 -16.10 40.25
C LEU A 16 -23.44 -16.69 39.68
N LEU A 17 -23.04 -17.89 40.12
CA LEU A 17 -21.88 -18.59 39.58
C LEU A 17 -22.08 -19.01 38.12
N LEU A 18 -23.27 -19.48 37.74
CA LEU A 18 -23.61 -19.79 36.35
C LEU A 18 -23.62 -18.54 35.47
N SER A 19 -24.19 -17.44 35.94
CA SER A 19 -24.16 -16.15 35.23
C SER A 19 -22.72 -15.66 35.01
N LEU A 20 -21.88 -15.75 36.05
CA LEU A 20 -20.46 -15.41 35.96
C LEU A 20 -19.69 -16.33 35.00
N LEU A 21 -19.99 -17.63 35.00
CA LEU A 21 -19.41 -18.59 34.05
C LEU A 21 -19.83 -18.32 32.61
N ILE A 22 -21.10 -17.93 32.39
CA ILE A 22 -21.61 -17.56 31.07
C ILE A 22 -20.97 -16.26 30.59
N THR A 23 -20.80 -15.24 31.45
CA THR A 23 -20.13 -13.99 31.08
C THR A 23 -18.63 -14.18 30.86
N LEU A 24 -17.96 -15.00 31.66
CA LEU A 24 -16.55 -15.35 31.45
C LEU A 24 -16.34 -16.18 30.18
N ASN A 25 -17.25 -17.14 29.88
CA ASN A 25 -17.21 -17.88 28.63
C ASN A 25 -17.51 -17.00 27.43
N HIS A 26 -18.47 -16.08 27.51
CA HIS A 26 -18.70 -15.09 26.46
C HIS A 26 -17.48 -14.19 26.26
N LEU A 27 -16.85 -13.69 27.34
CA LEU A 27 -15.60 -12.93 27.23
C LEU A 27 -14.48 -13.75 26.57
N SER A 28 -14.39 -15.06 26.86
CA SER A 28 -13.39 -15.95 26.25
C SER A 28 -13.67 -16.26 24.78
N LEU A 29 -14.95 -16.36 24.38
CA LEU A 29 -15.39 -16.53 22.99
C LEU A 29 -15.14 -15.26 22.15
N PHE A 30 -15.22 -14.07 22.76
CA PHE A 30 -14.80 -12.82 22.12
C PHE A 30 -13.30 -12.58 22.17
N LYS A 31 -12.53 -13.38 22.91
CA LYS A 31 -11.09 -13.17 23.08
C LYS A 31 -10.23 -13.75 21.95
N ASN A 32 -10.79 -14.30 20.88
CA ASN A 32 -10.00 -14.87 19.79
C ASN A 32 -10.56 -14.56 18.39
N ILE A 33 -10.34 -13.33 17.95
CA ILE A 33 -9.71 -13.09 16.64
C ILE A 33 -8.46 -12.27 16.92
N THR A 34 -7.47 -12.88 17.59
CA THR A 34 -6.23 -12.23 18.04
C THR A 34 -5.15 -12.17 16.93
N GLY A 35 -5.57 -12.28 15.67
CA GLY A 35 -4.68 -12.16 14.51
C GLY A 35 -4.78 -10.78 13.87
N LYS A 36 -3.66 -10.27 13.34
CA LYS A 36 -3.68 -9.12 12.43
C LYS A 36 -4.60 -9.41 11.24
N PRO A 37 -5.40 -8.44 10.75
CA PRO A 37 -6.18 -8.60 9.54
C PRO A 37 -5.30 -9.04 8.37
N LYS A 38 -5.83 -9.91 7.51
CA LYS A 38 -5.14 -10.29 6.25
C LYS A 38 -5.04 -9.10 5.30
N VAL A 39 -6.06 -8.24 5.30
CA VAL A 39 -6.16 -7.03 4.47
C VAL A 39 -6.51 -5.83 5.35
N PHE A 40 -5.82 -4.72 5.09
CA PHE A 40 -6.04 -3.42 5.71
C PHE A 40 -6.82 -2.54 4.74
N PHE A 41 -8.05 -2.20 5.10
CA PHE A 41 -8.97 -1.40 4.30
C PHE A 41 -9.37 -0.13 5.06
N GLY A 42 -9.21 1.02 4.42
CA GLY A 42 -9.26 2.28 5.11
C GLY A 42 -9.27 3.52 4.24
N ILE A 43 -9.14 4.66 4.92
CA ILE A 43 -9.02 5.97 4.28
C ILE A 43 -7.70 6.63 4.63
N GLU A 44 -7.22 7.46 3.73
CA GLU A 44 -6.20 8.46 4.02
C GLU A 44 -6.86 9.82 4.21
N MET A 45 -6.45 10.53 5.25
CA MET A 45 -6.77 11.95 5.43
C MET A 45 -5.51 12.76 5.22
N ALA A 46 -5.33 13.23 3.98
CA ALA A 46 -4.18 14.02 3.55
C ALA A 46 -4.25 15.48 4.04
N TYR A 47 -5.43 15.93 4.42
CA TYR A 47 -5.70 17.27 4.95
C TYR A 47 -6.77 17.19 6.04
N GLY A 48 -7.02 18.32 6.69
CA GLY A 48 -8.09 18.51 7.66
C GLY A 48 -7.58 18.72 9.08
N ASP A 49 -8.38 19.37 9.90
CA ASP A 49 -8.07 19.63 11.30
C ASP A 49 -8.43 18.44 12.22
N LEU A 50 -8.29 18.66 13.52
CA LEU A 50 -8.59 17.62 14.51
C LEU A 50 -10.05 17.14 14.42
N ASN A 51 -11.01 18.06 14.30
CA ASN A 51 -12.42 17.71 14.31
C ASN A 51 -12.80 16.96 13.03
N GLU A 52 -12.30 17.41 11.88
CA GLU A 52 -12.54 16.75 10.60
C GLU A 52 -12.02 15.30 10.60
N HIS A 53 -10.87 15.05 11.23
CA HIS A 53 -10.36 13.68 11.45
C HIS A 53 -11.28 12.86 12.36
N LEU A 54 -11.72 13.39 13.50
CA LEU A 54 -12.59 12.65 14.43
C LEU A 54 -13.94 12.31 13.79
N GLU A 55 -14.54 13.27 13.08
CA GLU A 55 -15.82 13.09 12.39
C GLU A 55 -15.73 11.99 11.33
N ILE A 56 -14.71 12.00 10.47
CA ILE A 56 -14.59 10.97 9.44
C ILE A 56 -14.31 9.59 10.06
N ILE A 57 -13.55 9.51 11.16
CA ILE A 57 -13.33 8.24 11.89
C ILE A 57 -14.66 7.68 12.37
N ASP A 58 -15.53 8.51 12.97
CA ASP A 58 -16.86 8.09 13.42
C ASP A 58 -17.73 7.56 12.27
N VAL A 59 -17.61 8.17 11.09
CA VAL A 59 -18.34 7.73 9.89
C VAL A 59 -17.86 6.36 9.45
N VAL A 60 -16.54 6.10 9.40
CA VAL A 60 -16.00 4.91 8.71
C VAL A 60 -15.64 3.73 9.60
N ARG A 61 -15.43 3.93 10.91
CA ARG A 61 -14.83 2.90 11.80
C ARG A 61 -15.59 1.58 11.88
N GLU A 62 -16.88 1.56 11.56
CA GLU A 62 -17.72 0.35 11.57
C GLU A 62 -17.52 -0.55 10.33
N TYR A 63 -16.82 -0.07 9.30
CA TYR A 63 -16.59 -0.80 8.04
C TYR A 63 -15.19 -0.57 7.45
N THR A 64 -14.26 -0.08 8.27
CA THR A 64 -12.83 -0.01 7.96
C THR A 64 -12.05 -0.61 9.12
N ASN A 65 -10.80 -0.99 8.85
CA ASN A 65 -9.88 -1.45 9.90
C ASN A 65 -8.54 -0.72 9.85
N PHE A 66 -8.38 0.25 8.94
CA PHE A 66 -7.14 0.95 8.67
C PHE A 66 -7.36 2.46 8.45
N TYR A 67 -6.36 3.26 8.81
CA TYR A 67 -6.39 4.70 8.66
C TYR A 67 -4.99 5.27 8.40
N VAL A 68 -4.86 6.20 7.45
CA VAL A 68 -3.60 6.90 7.14
C VAL A 68 -3.73 8.36 7.57
N ILE A 69 -2.90 8.79 8.52
CA ILE A 69 -2.77 10.21 8.88
C ILE A 69 -1.78 10.86 7.91
N GLY A 70 -2.29 11.37 6.78
CA GLY A 70 -1.49 11.98 5.71
C GLY A 70 -1.17 13.46 5.90
N ASN A 71 -1.90 14.16 6.79
CA ASN A 71 -1.80 15.62 6.91
C ASN A 71 -0.59 16.13 7.72
N PRO A 72 0.33 16.91 7.13
CA PRO A 72 1.42 17.56 7.85
C PRO A 72 0.97 18.51 8.98
N GLU A 73 -0.16 19.22 8.83
CA GLU A 73 -0.63 20.16 9.86
C GLU A 73 -0.99 19.44 11.17
N VAL A 74 -1.48 18.21 11.07
CA VAL A 74 -1.73 17.34 12.22
C VAL A 74 -0.41 16.81 12.76
N THR A 75 0.45 16.26 11.91
CA THR A 75 1.65 15.56 12.37
C THR A 75 2.69 16.52 12.95
N LEU A 76 2.75 17.77 12.49
CA LEU A 76 3.61 18.81 13.08
C LEU A 76 3.17 19.28 14.47
N ASN A 77 1.96 18.95 14.90
CA ASN A 77 1.43 19.30 16.22
C ASN A 77 1.26 18.02 17.08
N LYS A 78 2.20 17.77 17.99
CA LYS A 78 2.22 16.56 18.85
C LYS A 78 0.87 16.33 19.54
N THR A 79 0.27 17.37 20.12
CA THR A 79 -1.00 17.24 20.85
C THR A 79 -2.13 16.79 19.93
N LYS A 80 -2.28 17.38 18.74
CA LYS A 80 -3.30 16.95 17.77
C LYS A 80 -3.05 15.51 17.31
N LEU A 81 -1.79 15.18 17.00
CA LEU A 81 -1.41 13.84 16.57
C LEU A 81 -1.73 12.79 17.66
N ASP A 82 -1.38 13.06 18.91
CA ASP A 82 -1.65 12.17 20.06
C ASP A 82 -3.16 11.92 20.21
N ILE A 83 -3.98 12.97 20.15
CA ILE A 83 -5.45 12.85 20.28
C ILE A 83 -6.02 11.96 19.17
N ILE A 84 -5.60 12.16 17.91
CA ILE A 84 -6.10 11.36 16.79
C ILE A 84 -5.63 9.90 16.91
N CYS A 85 -4.37 9.65 17.25
CA CYS A 85 -3.85 8.30 17.43
C CYS A 85 -4.56 7.56 18.57
N ASP A 86 -4.84 8.25 19.68
CA ASP A 86 -5.63 7.71 20.79
C ASP A 86 -7.04 7.34 20.35
N TYR A 87 -7.67 8.20 19.55
CA TYR A 87 -9.02 7.96 19.03
C TYR A 87 -9.07 6.75 18.08
N LEU A 88 -8.10 6.64 17.17
CA LEU A 88 -7.96 5.50 16.26
C LEU A 88 -7.73 4.19 17.03
N TYR A 89 -6.82 4.21 18.00
CA TYR A 89 -6.52 3.06 18.85
C TYR A 89 -7.76 2.59 19.62
N ASN A 90 -8.46 3.51 20.26
CA ASN A 90 -9.69 3.22 21.02
C ASN A 90 -10.84 2.75 20.10
N SER A 91 -10.85 3.18 18.84
CA SER A 91 -11.77 2.70 17.80
C SER A 91 -11.35 1.35 17.21
N GLY A 92 -10.25 0.76 17.67
CA GLY A 92 -9.76 -0.54 17.21
C GLY A 92 -9.08 -0.52 15.82
N LEU A 93 -8.85 0.66 15.25
CA LEU A 93 -8.26 0.82 13.93
C LEU A 93 -6.74 0.67 13.95
N TYR A 94 -6.19 0.07 12.91
CA TYR A 94 -4.76 0.13 12.61
C TYR A 94 -4.45 1.44 11.89
N PHE A 95 -3.23 1.96 12.05
CA PHE A 95 -2.87 3.21 11.42
C PHE A 95 -1.38 3.36 11.11
N ILE A 96 -1.11 4.24 10.14
CA ILE A 96 0.22 4.76 9.82
C ILE A 96 0.19 6.30 9.85
N VAL A 97 1.35 6.91 10.02
CA VAL A 97 1.48 8.36 10.17
C VAL A 97 2.48 8.92 9.18
N PHE A 98 2.10 9.98 8.46
CA PHE A 98 2.97 10.69 7.54
C PHE A 98 4.00 11.54 8.27
N PHE A 99 5.28 11.37 7.93
CA PHE A 99 6.37 12.17 8.47
C PHE A 99 7.11 12.98 7.40
N LEU A 100 7.38 14.23 7.73
CA LEU A 100 8.30 15.13 7.03
C LEU A 100 9.75 14.89 7.46
N GLY A 101 10.66 15.75 7.00
CA GLY A 101 12.01 15.81 7.56
C GLY A 101 11.99 16.14 9.06
N PRO A 102 12.89 15.55 9.87
CA PRO A 102 12.88 15.68 11.33
C PRO A 102 13.03 17.13 11.81
N ASN A 103 13.69 17.98 11.02
CA ASN A 103 13.90 19.40 11.30
C ASN A 103 12.63 20.26 11.16
N LYS A 104 11.50 19.69 10.75
CA LYS A 104 10.23 20.41 10.63
C LYS A 104 9.42 20.43 11.92
N TYR A 105 9.71 19.53 12.86
CA TYR A 105 8.91 19.31 14.05
C TYR A 105 9.38 20.17 15.23
N SER A 106 8.41 20.65 16.03
CA SER A 106 8.67 21.31 17.32
C SER A 106 8.96 20.32 18.47
N TYR A 107 8.83 19.03 18.19
CA TYR A 107 9.13 17.91 19.07
C TYR A 107 10.05 16.93 18.32
N ASN A 108 10.68 15.99 19.04
CA ASN A 108 11.50 14.97 18.39
C ASN A 108 10.61 13.86 17.80
N PRO A 109 10.49 13.73 16.46
CA PRO A 109 9.62 12.72 15.87
C PRO A 109 10.10 11.30 16.13
N TYR A 110 11.41 11.09 16.31
CA TYR A 110 11.95 9.76 16.61
C TYR A 110 11.52 9.26 17.99
N SER A 111 11.63 10.14 18.99
CA SER A 111 11.14 9.83 20.35
C SER A 111 9.64 9.56 20.34
N TRP A 112 8.87 10.36 19.59
CA TRP A 112 7.43 10.13 19.44
C TRP A 112 7.11 8.77 18.80
N ILE A 113 7.85 8.36 17.77
CA ILE A 113 7.68 7.05 17.11
C ILE A 113 7.91 5.92 18.11
N ASP A 114 8.97 5.99 18.92
CA ASP A 114 9.27 4.96 19.91
C ASP A 114 8.20 4.90 21.03
N GLU A 115 7.71 6.06 21.47
CA GLU A 115 6.58 6.16 22.41
C GLU A 115 5.29 5.59 21.81
N ALA A 116 4.97 5.93 20.56
CA ALA A 116 3.78 5.46 19.86
C ALA A 116 3.78 3.93 19.72
N ARG A 117 4.94 3.32 19.45
CA ARG A 117 5.09 1.86 19.39
C ARG A 117 4.80 1.20 20.74
N GLN A 118 5.29 1.78 21.83
CA GLN A 118 5.01 1.28 23.18
C GLN A 118 3.54 1.45 23.55
N ARG A 119 2.95 2.58 23.17
CA ARG A 119 1.59 2.96 23.53
C ARG A 119 0.52 2.21 22.74
N TYR A 120 0.70 2.06 21.44
CA TYR A 120 -0.32 1.54 20.52
C TYR A 120 -0.01 0.11 20.04
N GLY A 121 1.19 -0.40 20.32
CA GLY A 121 1.61 -1.76 19.97
C GLY A 121 1.41 -2.05 18.49
N GLU A 122 0.74 -3.15 18.19
CA GLU A 122 0.52 -3.60 16.82
C GLU A 122 -0.47 -2.74 16.01
N LYS A 123 -1.21 -1.82 16.64
CA LYS A 123 -2.14 -0.93 15.94
C LYS A 123 -1.41 0.18 15.18
N PHE A 124 -0.25 0.62 15.68
CA PHE A 124 0.62 1.53 14.95
C PHE A 124 1.53 0.71 14.01
N LEU A 125 1.17 0.66 12.73
CA LEU A 125 1.82 -0.22 11.76
C LEU A 125 3.16 0.33 11.25
N GLY A 126 3.28 1.66 11.14
CA GLY A 126 4.38 2.22 10.38
C GLY A 126 4.32 3.70 10.10
N ILE A 127 5.29 4.12 9.30
CA ILE A 127 5.55 5.49 8.90
C ILE A 127 5.25 5.62 7.41
N TYR A 128 4.46 6.62 7.04
CA TYR A 128 4.35 7.06 5.65
C TYR A 128 5.39 8.16 5.40
N ARG A 129 6.30 7.97 4.45
CA ARG A 129 7.40 8.93 4.20
C ARG A 129 7.62 9.14 2.72
N ILE A 130 7.77 10.42 2.33
CA ILE A 130 7.94 10.90 0.94
C ILE A 130 6.83 10.37 0.05
N ASP A 131 5.83 11.20 -0.15
CA ASP A 131 4.74 10.96 -1.08
C ASP A 131 5.25 11.02 -2.53
N GLU A 132 4.92 10.03 -3.35
CA GLU A 132 5.14 9.95 -4.81
C GLU A 132 6.58 10.16 -5.31
N PRO A 133 7.62 9.57 -4.71
CA PRO A 133 9.01 9.82 -5.12
C PRO A 133 9.28 9.54 -6.62
N GLY A 134 8.80 8.42 -7.14
CA GLY A 134 8.96 7.97 -8.51
C GLY A 134 8.15 8.78 -9.52
N GLY A 135 6.89 9.04 -9.19
CA GLY A 135 6.04 9.93 -9.97
C GLY A 135 6.63 11.33 -10.13
N LYS A 136 7.04 11.93 -9.00
CA LYS A 136 7.72 13.24 -8.94
C LYS A 136 9.01 13.27 -9.75
N GLN A 137 9.74 12.16 -9.80
CA GLN A 137 10.92 12.04 -10.64
C GLN A 137 10.57 12.15 -12.14
N LEU A 138 9.52 11.49 -12.59
CA LEU A 138 9.08 11.52 -14.00
C LEU A 138 8.43 12.85 -14.39
N ASP A 139 7.72 13.50 -13.46
CA ASP A 139 7.07 14.79 -13.67
C ASP A 139 8.04 15.97 -13.66
N THR A 140 9.33 15.68 -13.46
CA THR A 140 10.41 16.66 -13.50
C THR A 140 10.27 17.77 -12.45
N ILE A 141 9.58 17.48 -11.34
CA ILE A 141 9.39 18.49 -10.29
C ILE A 141 10.71 18.85 -9.62
N ASP A 142 10.81 20.05 -9.06
CA ASP A 142 12.06 20.59 -8.51
C ASP A 142 12.70 19.72 -7.42
N SER A 143 11.89 18.95 -6.68
CA SER A 143 12.36 18.07 -5.61
C SER A 143 12.74 16.66 -6.05
N ARG A 144 12.87 16.39 -7.36
CA ARG A 144 13.31 15.09 -7.88
C ARG A 144 14.75 14.76 -7.48
N PHE A 145 15.07 13.47 -7.38
CA PHE A 145 16.40 13.01 -6.94
C PHE A 145 17.44 12.99 -8.06
N VAL A 146 17.01 12.82 -9.31
CA VAL A 146 17.90 12.74 -10.47
C VAL A 146 17.55 13.85 -11.45
N THR A 147 18.47 14.77 -11.66
CA THR A 147 18.30 15.87 -12.63
C THR A 147 19.08 15.66 -13.91
N ASN A 148 20.12 14.83 -13.87
CA ASN A 148 20.94 14.45 -15.01
C ASN A 148 21.58 13.08 -14.76
N ALA A 149 21.82 12.33 -15.84
CA ALA A 149 22.57 11.09 -15.86
C ALA A 149 23.00 10.81 -17.31
N THR A 150 24.08 10.05 -17.48
CA THR A 150 24.57 9.66 -18.82
C THR A 150 24.03 8.30 -19.26
N LYS A 151 23.63 7.45 -18.30
CA LYS A 151 23.10 6.10 -18.53
C LYS A 151 21.91 5.80 -17.62
N TYR A 152 21.05 4.86 -18.04
CA TYR A 152 19.88 4.46 -17.25
C TYR A 152 20.26 3.87 -15.90
N ILE A 153 21.32 3.06 -15.84
CA ILE A 153 21.81 2.49 -14.58
C ILE A 153 22.32 3.54 -13.60
N GLU A 154 22.94 4.61 -14.11
CA GLU A 154 23.40 5.74 -13.30
C GLU A 154 22.21 6.47 -12.67
N ALA A 155 21.18 6.78 -13.48
CA ALA A 155 19.95 7.39 -12.99
C ALA A 155 19.28 6.52 -11.91
N ALA A 156 19.14 5.22 -12.16
CA ALA A 156 18.57 4.27 -11.21
C ALA A 156 19.33 4.25 -9.88
N SER A 157 20.65 4.08 -9.92
CA SER A 157 21.48 4.05 -8.71
C SER A 157 21.46 5.37 -7.94
N THR A 158 21.41 6.50 -8.65
CA THR A 158 21.34 7.83 -8.06
C THR A 158 20.00 8.05 -7.36
N PHE A 159 18.89 7.69 -8.02
CA PHE A 159 17.55 7.75 -7.43
C PHE A 159 17.46 6.91 -6.15
N VAL A 160 17.84 5.63 -6.23
CA VAL A 160 17.82 4.70 -5.10
C VAL A 160 18.68 5.20 -3.94
N TYR A 161 19.90 5.68 -4.23
CA TYR A 161 20.80 6.21 -3.21
C TYR A 161 20.20 7.41 -2.46
N PHE A 162 19.76 8.44 -3.17
CA PHE A 162 19.24 9.65 -2.51
C PHE A 162 17.93 9.39 -1.80
N LEU A 163 17.02 8.61 -2.39
CA LEU A 163 15.79 8.22 -1.73
C LEU A 163 16.11 7.47 -0.43
N LYS A 164 17.00 6.46 -0.47
CA LYS A 164 17.44 5.72 0.72
C LYS A 164 17.99 6.62 1.82
N VAL A 165 18.86 7.59 1.50
CA VAL A 165 19.42 8.55 2.48
C VAL A 165 18.29 9.28 3.22
N HIS A 166 17.20 9.64 2.53
CA HIS A 166 16.06 10.27 3.19
C HIS A 166 15.20 9.32 4.04
N LEU A 167 15.26 8.02 3.78
CA LEU A 167 14.53 6.98 4.50
C LEU A 167 15.29 6.48 5.74
N GLU A 168 16.63 6.44 5.69
CA GLU A 168 17.50 5.85 6.71
C GLU A 168 17.19 6.33 8.13
N CYS A 169 16.81 7.60 8.30
CA CYS A 169 16.49 8.15 9.61
C CYS A 169 15.23 7.55 10.26
N TYR A 170 14.34 6.94 9.48
CA TYR A 170 13.08 6.34 9.93
C TYR A 170 13.09 4.80 9.93
N VAL A 171 14.13 4.17 9.40
CA VAL A 171 14.26 2.70 9.42
C VAL A 171 14.37 2.20 10.86
N ARG A 172 13.46 1.31 11.27
CA ARG A 172 13.45 0.69 12.61
C ARG A 172 13.04 -0.78 12.49
N PRO A 173 13.60 -1.70 13.32
CA PRO A 173 13.13 -3.08 13.36
C PRO A 173 11.64 -3.15 13.71
N ASN A 174 10.88 -3.97 12.99
CA ASN A 174 9.44 -4.20 13.20
C ASN A 174 8.56 -2.94 13.08
N LEU A 175 8.97 -1.95 12.28
CA LEU A 175 8.16 -0.80 11.91
C LEU A 175 8.21 -0.65 10.40
N LEU A 176 7.05 -0.68 9.75
CA LEU A 176 6.97 -0.68 8.30
C LEU A 176 7.13 0.74 7.76
N LEU A 177 7.86 0.88 6.66
CA LEU A 177 7.98 2.12 5.90
C LEU A 177 7.09 2.07 4.66
N PHE A 178 6.17 3.04 4.58
CA PHE A 178 5.19 3.17 3.51
C PHE A 178 5.52 4.35 2.60
N THR A 179 5.18 4.20 1.33
CA THR A 179 4.91 5.32 0.43
C THR A 179 3.68 5.03 -0.44
N SER A 180 3.18 6.06 -1.10
CA SER A 180 2.25 5.99 -2.20
C SER A 180 2.92 6.51 -3.45
N ASP A 181 2.74 5.84 -4.59
CA ASP A 181 3.36 6.26 -5.83
C ASP A 181 2.53 5.88 -7.06
N TYR A 182 2.77 6.56 -8.17
CA TYR A 182 2.23 6.24 -9.49
C TYR A 182 3.29 5.81 -10.49
N ALA A 183 4.58 5.69 -10.11
CA ALA A 183 5.60 5.13 -11.00
C ALA A 183 6.83 4.59 -10.26
N LEU A 184 7.72 3.91 -11.00
CA LEU A 184 9.06 3.53 -10.54
C LEU A 184 9.10 2.64 -9.28
N TYR A 185 8.01 1.91 -8.97
CA TYR A 185 7.85 1.06 -7.79
C TYR A 185 9.01 0.14 -7.46
N TRP A 186 9.67 -0.41 -8.48
CA TRP A 186 10.85 -1.26 -8.30
C TRP A 186 11.94 -0.55 -7.48
N PHE A 187 12.20 0.71 -7.84
CA PHE A 187 13.26 1.51 -7.24
C PHE A 187 12.87 2.03 -5.85
N ASP A 188 11.58 2.16 -5.57
CA ASP A 188 11.09 2.43 -4.21
C ASP A 188 11.44 1.27 -3.26
N TYR A 189 11.17 0.03 -3.67
CA TYR A 189 11.55 -1.14 -2.88
C TYR A 189 13.07 -1.29 -2.76
N GLU A 190 13.84 -1.03 -3.83
CA GLU A 190 15.31 -1.02 -3.75
C GLU A 190 15.84 0.06 -2.78
N ALA A 191 15.15 1.20 -2.66
CA ALA A 191 15.52 2.27 -1.72
C ALA A 191 15.21 1.92 -0.25
N GLY A 192 14.31 0.96 0.00
CA GLY A 192 14.07 0.39 1.32
C GLY A 192 12.65 0.56 1.86
N TYR A 193 11.67 0.90 1.02
CA TYR A 193 10.27 0.81 1.44
C TYR A 193 9.86 -0.63 1.74
N ASP A 194 9.01 -0.80 2.75
CA ASP A 194 8.41 -2.09 3.09
C ASP A 194 7.08 -2.30 2.39
N VAL A 195 6.36 -1.21 2.12
CA VAL A 195 5.07 -1.20 1.45
C VAL A 195 4.98 -0.01 0.50
N VAL A 196 4.62 -0.28 -0.75
CA VAL A 196 4.25 0.76 -1.72
C VAL A 196 2.77 0.64 -2.05
N LEU A 197 2.04 1.75 -1.91
CA LEU A 197 0.65 1.89 -2.32
C LEU A 197 0.64 2.41 -3.76
N THR A 198 0.31 1.56 -4.72
CA THR A 198 0.14 2.00 -6.11
C THR A 198 -1.11 2.87 -6.23
N GLN A 199 -0.96 4.03 -6.86
CA GLN A 199 -2.05 4.99 -7.00
C GLN A 199 -2.97 4.66 -8.16
N PHE A 200 -4.26 4.53 -7.87
CA PHE A 200 -5.33 4.49 -8.88
C PHE A 200 -5.88 5.90 -9.03
N GLY A 201 -5.48 6.57 -10.11
CA GLY A 201 -5.83 7.95 -10.38
C GLY A 201 -5.52 8.33 -11.83
N TRP A 202 -5.90 9.56 -12.19
CA TRP A 202 -5.60 10.21 -13.49
C TRP A 202 -5.85 9.38 -14.76
N GLY A 203 -6.79 8.43 -14.72
CA GLY A 203 -7.11 7.56 -15.86
C GLY A 203 -5.99 6.57 -16.23
N HIS A 204 -5.04 6.31 -15.32
CA HIS A 204 -3.99 5.34 -15.53
C HIS A 204 -4.52 3.90 -15.68
N ASN A 205 -3.77 3.04 -16.37
CA ASN A 205 -4.14 1.63 -16.53
C ASN A 205 -3.90 0.86 -15.22
N LYS A 206 -4.96 0.63 -14.44
CA LYS A 206 -4.91 -0.01 -13.12
C LYS A 206 -4.24 -1.38 -13.12
N HIS A 207 -4.46 -2.20 -14.16
CA HIS A 207 -3.82 -3.52 -14.30
C HIS A 207 -2.30 -3.43 -14.51
N LEU A 208 -1.84 -2.45 -15.30
CA LEU A 208 -0.42 -2.19 -15.50
C LEU A 208 0.27 -1.77 -14.20
N HIS A 209 -0.34 -0.84 -13.46
CA HIS A 209 0.20 -0.36 -12.18
C HIS A 209 0.23 -1.46 -11.11
N ILE A 210 -0.81 -2.31 -11.04
CA ILE A 210 -0.81 -3.53 -10.22
C ILE A 210 0.38 -4.42 -10.61
N ALA A 211 0.53 -4.72 -11.90
CA ALA A 211 1.55 -5.66 -12.36
C ALA A 211 2.98 -5.15 -12.09
N LEU A 212 3.23 -3.84 -12.22
CA LEU A 212 4.50 -3.22 -11.84
C LEU A 212 4.75 -3.26 -10.32
N CYS A 213 3.79 -2.80 -9.52
CA CYS A 213 3.96 -2.69 -8.06
C CYS A 213 4.03 -4.06 -7.38
N ARG A 214 3.11 -4.97 -7.71
CA ARG A 214 3.08 -6.33 -7.18
C ARG A 214 4.30 -7.14 -7.61
N GLY A 215 4.71 -7.02 -8.88
CA GLY A 215 5.91 -7.68 -9.39
C GLY A 215 7.17 -7.24 -8.63
N ALA A 216 7.31 -5.93 -8.40
CA ALA A 216 8.38 -5.39 -7.57
C ALA A 216 8.34 -5.91 -6.13
N ALA A 217 7.18 -5.84 -5.47
CA ALA A 217 7.01 -6.31 -4.09
C ALA A 217 7.33 -7.80 -3.93
N LYS A 218 6.83 -8.64 -4.85
CA LYS A 218 7.03 -10.10 -4.85
C LYS A 218 8.51 -10.47 -4.98
N ILE A 219 9.27 -9.78 -5.84
CA ILE A 219 10.73 -10.04 -5.95
C ILE A 219 11.48 -9.60 -4.69
N HIS A 220 11.07 -8.51 -4.07
CA HIS A 220 11.70 -7.97 -2.86
C HIS A 220 11.24 -8.66 -1.56
N ASP A 221 10.32 -9.62 -1.64
CA ASP A 221 9.68 -10.25 -0.47
C ASP A 221 9.04 -9.21 0.46
N LYS A 222 8.29 -8.29 -0.16
CA LYS A 222 7.63 -7.15 0.46
C LYS A 222 6.12 -7.18 0.21
N GLU A 223 5.42 -6.37 0.98
CA GLU A 223 3.98 -6.20 0.88
C GLU A 223 3.67 -5.03 -0.03
N TRP A 224 2.47 -4.99 -0.60
CA TRP A 224 2.03 -3.89 -1.45
C TRP A 224 0.56 -3.58 -1.22
N GLY A 225 0.12 -2.43 -1.72
CA GLY A 225 -1.28 -2.05 -1.67
C GLY A 225 -1.67 -1.10 -2.79
N VAL A 226 -2.90 -0.61 -2.70
CA VAL A 226 -3.48 0.38 -3.59
C VAL A 226 -3.96 1.57 -2.77
N ILE A 227 -3.82 2.77 -3.33
CA ILE A 227 -4.61 3.91 -2.90
C ILE A 227 -5.37 4.52 -4.08
N VAL A 228 -6.70 4.60 -3.95
CA VAL A 228 -7.55 5.31 -4.92
C VAL A 228 -7.45 6.79 -4.62
N THR A 229 -7.01 7.58 -5.61
CA THR A 229 -6.68 8.99 -5.47
C THR A 229 -7.41 9.86 -6.52
N TRP A 230 -7.01 11.13 -6.61
CA TRP A 230 -7.50 12.10 -7.56
C TRP A 230 -7.52 11.54 -8.99
N THR A 231 -8.69 11.60 -9.61
CA THR A 231 -8.93 11.21 -11.00
C THR A 231 -9.14 12.44 -11.88
N TYR A 232 -9.76 13.50 -11.34
CA TYR A 232 -10.14 14.70 -12.09
C TYR A 232 -9.67 15.97 -11.39
N ASN A 233 -9.31 17.00 -12.15
CA ASN A 233 -8.99 18.33 -11.62
C ASN A 233 -10.23 19.20 -11.32
N HIS A 234 -11.42 18.62 -11.43
CA HIS A 234 -12.72 19.24 -11.17
C HIS A 234 -13.65 18.22 -10.50
N PRO A 235 -14.70 18.65 -9.79
CA PRO A 235 -15.68 17.73 -9.21
C PRO A 235 -16.17 16.72 -10.25
N PRO A 236 -16.28 15.42 -9.91
CA PRO A 236 -16.24 14.84 -8.56
C PRO A 236 -14.86 14.58 -7.95
N TYR A 237 -13.76 14.97 -8.60
CA TYR A 237 -12.36 14.83 -8.18
C TYR A 237 -11.84 13.39 -8.02
N ILE A 238 -12.62 12.49 -7.44
CA ILE A 238 -12.43 11.04 -7.45
C ILE A 238 -13.42 10.39 -8.44
N GLU A 239 -13.20 9.13 -8.81
CA GLU A 239 -14.08 8.34 -9.67
C GLU A 239 -15.49 8.16 -9.09
N SER A 240 -16.42 7.64 -9.90
CA SER A 240 -17.80 7.41 -9.47
C SER A 240 -17.90 6.30 -8.39
N PRO A 241 -19.00 6.21 -7.61
CA PRO A 241 -19.16 5.14 -6.62
C PRO A 241 -19.05 3.73 -7.20
N GLU A 242 -19.57 3.50 -8.40
CA GLU A 242 -19.52 2.21 -9.07
C GLU A 242 -18.08 1.87 -9.54
N GLU A 243 -17.34 2.84 -10.07
CA GLU A 243 -15.92 2.68 -10.41
C GLU A 243 -15.08 2.41 -9.17
N LEU A 244 -15.29 3.18 -8.10
CA LEU A 244 -14.62 2.97 -6.81
C LEU A 244 -14.83 1.55 -6.30
N TYR A 245 -16.05 1.05 -6.31
CA TYR A 245 -16.29 -0.34 -5.89
C TYR A 245 -15.52 -1.35 -6.75
N ASN A 246 -15.49 -1.17 -8.07
CA ASN A 246 -14.75 -2.06 -8.97
C ASN A 246 -13.24 -2.02 -8.68
N ASP A 247 -12.71 -0.85 -8.34
CA ASP A 247 -11.31 -0.67 -7.97
C ASP A 247 -10.95 -1.36 -6.66
N LEU A 248 -11.82 -1.27 -5.65
CA LEU A 248 -11.65 -1.98 -4.38
C LEU A 248 -11.64 -3.50 -4.60
N VAL A 249 -12.56 -4.00 -5.44
CA VAL A 249 -12.63 -5.42 -5.81
C VAL A 249 -11.38 -5.83 -6.60
N LEU A 250 -10.95 -5.05 -7.58
CA LEU A 250 -9.76 -5.31 -8.38
C LEU A 250 -8.51 -5.38 -7.51
N ALA A 251 -8.32 -4.42 -6.60
CA ALA A 251 -7.20 -4.40 -5.66
C ALA A 251 -7.19 -5.66 -4.77
N TYR A 252 -8.34 -5.98 -4.18
CA TYR A 252 -8.50 -7.16 -3.33
C TYR A 252 -8.17 -8.45 -4.08
N GLN A 253 -8.80 -8.65 -5.25
CA GLN A 253 -8.61 -9.85 -6.07
C GLN A 253 -7.20 -9.98 -6.64
N SER A 254 -6.48 -8.86 -6.78
CA SER A 254 -5.11 -8.86 -7.27
C SER A 254 -4.06 -9.18 -6.21
N GLY A 255 -4.45 -9.30 -4.94
CA GLY A 255 -3.53 -9.62 -3.84
C GLY A 255 -3.06 -8.42 -3.02
N ALA A 256 -3.69 -7.25 -3.14
CA ALA A 256 -3.31 -6.07 -2.35
C ALA A 256 -3.55 -6.31 -0.85
N LYS A 257 -2.54 -6.06 -0.02
CA LYS A 257 -2.67 -6.15 1.44
C LYS A 257 -3.24 -4.87 2.06
N TYR A 258 -3.02 -3.74 1.42
CA TYR A 258 -3.52 -2.44 1.83
C TYR A 258 -4.40 -1.86 0.72
N ILE A 259 -5.60 -1.41 1.06
CA ILE A 259 -6.54 -0.79 0.13
C ILE A 259 -7.04 0.49 0.80
N VAL A 260 -6.61 1.63 0.26
CA VAL A 260 -6.82 2.95 0.86
C VAL A 260 -7.61 3.82 -0.11
N ILE A 261 -8.50 4.66 0.42
CA ILE A 261 -9.14 5.72 -0.35
C ILE A 261 -8.63 7.06 0.16
N PHE A 262 -8.06 7.85 -0.72
CA PHE A 262 -7.66 9.22 -0.42
C PHE A 262 -8.89 10.09 -0.11
N ASN A 263 -8.77 10.93 0.92
CA ASN A 263 -9.78 11.93 1.24
C ASN A 263 -9.19 13.34 1.46
N TYR A 264 -9.91 14.34 0.96
CA TYR A 264 -9.64 15.76 1.15
C TYR A 264 -10.85 16.43 1.81
N PRO A 265 -10.91 16.53 3.15
CA PRO A 265 -12.11 16.93 3.88
C PRO A 265 -12.61 18.35 3.59
N LYS A 266 -11.75 19.26 3.10
CA LYS A 266 -12.10 20.68 2.93
C LYS A 266 -13.10 20.97 1.80
N LEU A 267 -13.56 19.97 1.05
CA LEU A 267 -14.45 20.15 -0.11
C LEU A 267 -15.93 19.96 0.20
N SER A 268 -16.28 19.07 1.14
CA SER A 268 -17.66 18.78 1.51
C SER A 268 -17.71 18.13 2.90
N GLN A 269 -18.90 17.81 3.41
CA GLN A 269 -19.07 17.10 4.69
C GLN A 269 -18.20 15.83 4.82
N TYR A 270 -17.95 15.12 3.71
CA TYR A 270 -17.11 13.92 3.69
C TYR A 270 -15.88 14.10 2.79
N GLY A 271 -15.47 15.35 2.53
CA GLY A 271 -14.36 15.68 1.65
C GLY A 271 -14.64 15.42 0.17
N VAL A 272 -13.83 14.58 -0.47
CA VAL A 272 -14.07 14.15 -1.86
C VAL A 272 -15.11 13.02 -1.93
N LEU A 273 -15.40 12.39 -0.80
CA LEU A 273 -16.37 11.30 -0.73
C LEU A 273 -17.79 11.85 -0.68
N THR A 274 -18.72 11.05 -1.21
CA THR A 274 -20.16 11.30 -1.12
C THR A 274 -20.79 10.21 -0.24
N SER A 275 -22.04 10.38 0.16
CA SER A 275 -22.78 9.31 0.85
C SER A 275 -22.83 8.01 0.04
N ARG A 276 -22.86 8.08 -1.29
CA ARG A 276 -22.79 6.90 -2.17
C ARG A 276 -21.40 6.25 -2.16
N HIS A 277 -20.31 7.04 -2.13
CA HIS A 277 -18.96 6.52 -1.93
C HIS A 277 -18.84 5.74 -0.60
N LEU A 278 -19.39 6.29 0.49
CA LEU A 278 -19.39 5.62 1.79
C LEU A 278 -20.21 4.32 1.78
N GLN A 279 -21.34 4.29 1.07
CA GLN A 279 -22.15 3.08 0.92
C GLN A 279 -21.40 1.96 0.18
N VAL A 280 -20.67 2.28 -0.90
CA VAL A 280 -19.91 1.26 -1.63
C VAL A 280 -18.72 0.74 -0.84
N MET A 281 -18.07 1.58 -0.03
CA MET A 281 -17.02 1.14 0.90
C MET A 281 -17.58 0.15 1.93
N ARG A 282 -18.76 0.44 2.51
CA ARG A 282 -19.43 -0.47 3.43
C ARG A 282 -19.80 -1.79 2.76
N ARG A 283 -20.34 -1.74 1.53
CA ARG A 283 -20.65 -2.93 0.74
C ARG A 283 -19.41 -3.81 0.52
N PHE A 284 -18.31 -3.20 0.10
CA PHE A 284 -17.04 -3.91 -0.08
C PHE A 284 -16.57 -4.60 1.21
N TYR A 285 -16.62 -3.89 2.35
CA TYR A 285 -16.26 -4.48 3.64
C TYR A 285 -17.15 -5.67 4.01
N GLU A 286 -18.46 -5.53 3.87
CA GLU A 286 -19.44 -6.57 4.20
C GLU A 286 -19.26 -7.84 3.35
N GLU A 287 -18.94 -7.67 2.07
CA GLU A 287 -18.78 -8.78 1.11
C GLU A 287 -17.42 -9.46 1.21
N PHE A 288 -16.34 -8.71 1.44
CA PHE A 288 -14.96 -9.22 1.30
C PHE A 288 -14.13 -9.28 2.57
N LEU A 289 -14.52 -8.60 3.65
CA LEU A 289 -13.67 -8.43 4.84
C LEU A 289 -14.33 -8.82 6.16
N LYS A 290 -15.65 -8.66 6.28
CA LYS A 290 -16.40 -8.93 7.53
C LYS A 290 -16.30 -10.40 7.99
N ASP A 291 -16.27 -11.34 7.05
CA ASP A 291 -16.18 -12.78 7.34
C ASP A 291 -14.81 -13.33 6.96
N SER A 292 -13.87 -13.31 7.92
CA SER A 292 -12.49 -13.75 7.72
C SER A 292 -12.34 -15.19 7.19
N ALA A 293 -13.35 -16.04 7.38
CA ALA A 293 -13.35 -17.43 6.89
C ALA A 293 -13.60 -17.52 5.38
N LYS A 294 -14.21 -16.50 4.77
CA LYS A 294 -14.44 -16.39 3.32
C LYS A 294 -13.33 -15.63 2.59
N ASN A 295 -12.35 -15.11 3.32
CA ASN A 295 -11.24 -14.32 2.76
C ASN A 295 -10.21 -15.24 2.10
N THR A 296 -10.58 -15.82 0.95
CA THR A 296 -9.68 -16.47 0.00
C THR A 296 -9.24 -15.40 -1.00
N GLN A 297 -8.29 -14.55 -0.59
CA GLN A 297 -7.65 -13.66 -1.55
C GLN A 297 -7.03 -14.52 -2.66
N LEU A 298 -7.45 -14.31 -3.90
CA LEU A 298 -7.04 -15.11 -5.04
C LEU A 298 -5.59 -14.74 -5.44
N ASN A 299 -4.60 -15.34 -4.79
CA ASN A 299 -3.20 -15.21 -5.20
C ASN A 299 -2.71 -16.42 -6.03
N ASP A 300 -3.52 -17.47 -6.17
CA ASP A 300 -3.09 -18.77 -6.69
C ASP A 300 -2.93 -18.84 -8.23
N GLY A 301 -3.05 -17.70 -8.93
CA GLY A 301 -3.03 -17.63 -10.40
C GLY A 301 -1.84 -16.91 -11.03
N ILE A 302 -0.97 -16.24 -10.25
CA ILE A 302 0.10 -15.40 -10.83
C ILE A 302 1.28 -16.27 -11.22
N ASN A 303 1.47 -16.46 -12.52
CA ASN A 303 2.50 -17.35 -13.03
C ASN A 303 3.29 -16.81 -14.23
N VAL A 304 3.12 -15.54 -14.59
CA VAL A 304 3.83 -14.92 -15.71
C VAL A 304 4.57 -13.67 -15.28
N ALA A 305 5.82 -13.53 -15.71
CA ALA A 305 6.60 -12.30 -15.56
C ALA A 305 7.06 -11.75 -16.91
N TYR A 306 7.04 -10.43 -17.05
CA TYR A 306 7.76 -9.69 -18.09
C TYR A 306 8.93 -8.93 -17.47
N VAL A 307 10.14 -9.25 -17.93
CA VAL A 307 11.39 -8.71 -17.40
C VAL A 307 11.81 -7.49 -18.20
N LEU A 308 11.84 -6.34 -17.55
CA LEU A 308 12.29 -5.03 -18.04
C LEU A 308 13.82 -4.91 -18.02
N PRO A 309 14.41 -4.06 -18.87
CA PRO A 309 15.85 -3.82 -18.87
C PRO A 309 16.29 -3.20 -17.54
N LYS A 310 17.49 -3.58 -17.09
CA LYS A 310 18.06 -3.07 -15.85
C LYS A 310 18.14 -1.53 -15.87
N GLY A 311 17.61 -0.89 -14.83
CA GLY A 311 17.67 0.57 -14.68
C GLY A 311 16.76 1.36 -15.62
N TYR A 312 15.92 0.71 -16.42
CA TYR A 312 15.06 1.38 -17.40
C TYR A 312 13.80 2.00 -16.75
N GLY A 313 13.96 3.17 -16.12
CA GLY A 313 12.90 3.89 -15.41
C GLY A 313 11.89 4.58 -16.33
N PHE A 314 11.23 3.81 -17.20
CA PHE A 314 10.18 4.29 -18.09
C PHE A 314 8.87 4.54 -17.34
N GLY A 315 8.17 5.62 -17.69
CA GLY A 315 7.00 6.06 -16.91
C GLY A 315 5.70 5.28 -17.13
N PHE A 316 5.57 4.55 -18.24
CA PHE A 316 4.43 3.68 -18.54
C PHE A 316 3.03 4.36 -18.62
N ARG A 317 2.91 5.70 -18.55
CA ARG A 317 1.61 6.38 -18.71
C ARG A 317 1.11 6.32 -20.14
N HIS A 318 2.03 6.27 -21.10
CA HIS A 318 1.78 6.06 -22.52
C HIS A 318 3.06 5.61 -23.24
N ALA A 319 2.95 5.11 -24.47
CA ALA A 319 4.10 4.59 -25.24
C ALA A 319 5.25 5.60 -25.44
N ASN A 320 4.93 6.91 -25.45
CA ASN A 320 5.89 8.00 -25.64
C ASN A 320 6.35 8.66 -24.32
N ASP A 321 6.15 7.99 -23.18
CA ASP A 321 6.49 8.58 -21.87
C ASP A 321 8.01 8.78 -21.73
N THR A 322 8.40 9.57 -20.75
CA THR A 322 9.82 9.82 -20.46
C THR A 322 10.45 8.62 -19.76
N ILE A 323 11.77 8.54 -19.89
CA ILE A 323 12.61 7.64 -19.12
C ILE A 323 13.33 8.50 -18.08
N TRP A 324 13.09 8.22 -16.80
CA TRP A 324 13.58 8.96 -15.64
C TRP A 324 13.22 10.45 -15.60
N GLY A 325 12.32 10.95 -16.46
CA GLY A 325 12.11 12.39 -16.65
C GLY A 325 13.33 13.12 -17.24
N ILE A 326 14.28 12.38 -17.81
CA ILE A 326 15.55 12.89 -18.38
C ILE A 326 15.57 12.67 -19.89
N TRP A 327 15.26 11.45 -20.32
CA TRP A 327 15.26 11.09 -21.74
C TRP A 327 13.83 10.99 -22.26
N LYS A 328 13.67 11.33 -23.55
CA LYS A 328 12.46 10.98 -24.29
C LYS A 328 12.39 9.46 -24.47
N ALA A 329 11.19 8.94 -24.73
CA ALA A 329 11.01 7.58 -25.20
C ALA A 329 11.98 7.25 -26.35
N ASP A 330 12.69 6.15 -26.22
CA ASP A 330 13.55 5.59 -27.25
C ASP A 330 12.79 4.53 -28.05
N VAL A 331 13.48 3.84 -28.97
CA VAL A 331 12.88 2.74 -29.76
C VAL A 331 12.43 1.57 -28.89
N LEU A 332 13.02 1.41 -27.70
CA LEU A 332 12.71 0.33 -26.79
C LEU A 332 11.39 0.58 -26.03
N ALA A 333 11.09 1.84 -25.71
CA ALA A 333 9.88 2.24 -25.00
C ALA A 333 8.62 1.76 -25.71
N ASN A 334 8.49 2.01 -27.02
CA ASN A 334 7.32 1.62 -27.79
C ASN A 334 7.16 0.09 -27.83
N LYS A 335 8.25 -0.64 -28.11
CA LYS A 335 8.24 -2.11 -28.12
C LYS A 335 7.80 -2.67 -26.77
N ILE A 336 8.43 -2.21 -25.68
CA ILE A 336 8.12 -2.67 -24.32
C ILE A 336 6.65 -2.39 -23.99
N TYR A 337 6.17 -1.19 -24.31
CA TYR A 337 4.80 -0.80 -24.06
C TYR A 337 3.80 -1.70 -24.82
N GLU A 338 4.03 -1.93 -26.12
CA GLU A 338 3.19 -2.82 -26.94
C GLU A 338 3.19 -4.27 -26.41
N ASP A 339 4.35 -4.83 -26.09
CA ASP A 339 4.48 -6.17 -25.55
C ASP A 339 3.70 -6.33 -24.25
N ILE A 340 3.82 -5.35 -23.34
CA ILE A 340 3.12 -5.35 -22.05
C ILE A 340 1.61 -5.27 -22.24
N PHE A 341 1.12 -4.39 -23.11
CA PHE A 341 -0.33 -4.28 -23.36
C PHE A 341 -0.89 -5.56 -23.99
N TRP A 342 -0.16 -6.17 -24.91
CA TRP A 342 -0.53 -7.47 -25.46
C TRP A 342 -0.58 -8.55 -24.37
N LEU A 343 0.44 -8.61 -23.50
CA LEU A 343 0.50 -9.57 -22.40
C LEU A 343 -0.57 -9.32 -21.33
N LEU A 344 -0.87 -8.07 -20.99
CA LEU A 344 -1.94 -7.71 -20.06
C LEU A 344 -3.30 -8.13 -20.60
N ASN A 345 -3.56 -7.95 -21.89
CA ASN A 345 -4.80 -8.42 -22.51
C ASN A 345 -4.93 -9.95 -22.50
N PHE A 346 -3.80 -10.68 -22.51
CA PHE A 346 -3.80 -12.14 -22.55
C PHE A 346 -3.78 -12.79 -21.15
N TYR A 347 -3.06 -12.20 -20.20
CA TYR A 347 -2.83 -12.75 -18.86
C TYR A 347 -3.59 -12.02 -17.76
N GLU A 348 -4.10 -10.82 -18.02
CA GLU A 348 -4.81 -9.97 -17.07
C GLU A 348 -4.00 -9.78 -15.77
N SER A 349 -4.64 -10.00 -14.61
CA SER A 349 -4.04 -9.89 -13.28
C SER A 349 -2.98 -10.97 -12.98
N ARG A 350 -2.65 -11.87 -13.92
CA ARG A 350 -1.61 -12.92 -13.73
C ARG A 350 -0.23 -12.53 -14.23
N LEU A 351 -0.10 -11.35 -14.85
CA LEU A 351 1.18 -10.80 -15.28
C LEU A 351 1.79 -9.96 -14.16
N ASP A 352 3.09 -10.16 -13.89
CA ASP A 352 3.92 -9.23 -13.14
C ASP A 352 4.97 -8.60 -14.06
N LEU A 353 5.32 -7.35 -13.78
CA LEU A 353 6.45 -6.66 -14.41
C LEU A 353 7.56 -6.54 -13.38
N VAL A 354 8.76 -6.96 -13.77
CA VAL A 354 9.95 -7.04 -12.91
C VAL A 354 11.15 -6.51 -13.66
N TYR A 355 12.19 -6.07 -12.96
CA TYR A 355 13.42 -5.62 -13.62
C TYR A 355 14.49 -6.71 -13.66
N GLU A 356 15.32 -6.65 -14.70
CA GLU A 356 16.53 -7.45 -14.79
C GLU A 356 17.52 -7.03 -13.70
N ASN A 357 17.71 -7.91 -12.72
CA ASN A 357 18.71 -7.80 -11.68
C ASN A 357 19.30 -9.20 -11.42
N ALA A 358 20.60 -9.31 -11.12
CA ALA A 358 21.27 -10.59 -10.91
C ALA A 358 20.57 -11.44 -9.82
N ASP A 359 20.16 -10.80 -8.73
CA ASP A 359 19.45 -11.47 -7.63
C ASP A 359 18.02 -11.85 -8.01
N CYS A 360 17.39 -11.04 -8.88
CA CYS A 360 16.05 -11.30 -9.42
C CYS A 360 16.05 -12.56 -10.30
N LEU A 361 17.03 -12.73 -11.20
CA LEU A 361 17.06 -13.83 -12.16
C LEU A 361 17.04 -15.23 -11.51
N LEU A 362 17.61 -15.37 -10.32
CA LEU A 362 17.55 -16.63 -9.55
C LEU A 362 16.15 -16.86 -8.99
N LYS A 363 15.51 -15.83 -8.43
CA LYS A 363 14.16 -15.89 -7.86
C LYS A 363 13.08 -16.16 -8.92
N LEU A 364 13.22 -15.60 -10.12
CA LEU A 364 12.18 -15.69 -11.16
C LEU A 364 11.77 -17.14 -11.47
N LYS A 365 12.71 -18.08 -11.49
CA LYS A 365 12.42 -19.50 -11.78
C LYS A 365 11.56 -20.19 -10.75
N PHE A 366 11.59 -19.71 -9.51
CA PHE A 366 10.82 -20.28 -8.41
C PHE A 366 9.46 -19.58 -8.23
N LEU A 367 9.33 -18.38 -8.80
CA LEU A 367 8.17 -17.50 -8.60
C LEU A 367 7.20 -17.49 -9.78
N TYR A 368 7.64 -17.89 -10.98
CA TYR A 368 6.87 -17.79 -12.22
C TYR A 368 7.06 -19.01 -13.12
N ASP A 369 5.96 -19.49 -13.71
CA ASP A 369 5.95 -20.58 -14.68
C ASP A 369 6.44 -20.11 -16.07
N LYS A 370 6.16 -18.85 -16.42
CA LYS A 370 6.49 -18.27 -17.73
C LYS A 370 7.16 -16.92 -17.58
N ILE A 371 8.27 -16.72 -18.30
CA ILE A 371 9.05 -15.49 -18.24
C ILE A 371 9.28 -14.99 -19.67
N TYR A 372 8.96 -13.72 -19.90
CA TYR A 372 9.23 -12.98 -21.13
C TYR A 372 10.29 -11.93 -20.85
N PHE A 373 11.21 -11.73 -21.79
CA PHE A 373 12.25 -10.69 -21.68
C PHE A 373 12.02 -9.63 -22.76
N TRP A 374 12.28 -8.38 -22.39
CA TRP A 374 12.16 -7.22 -23.27
C TRP A 374 12.90 -7.34 -24.61
N ASN A 375 14.00 -8.09 -24.64
CA ASN A 375 14.85 -8.28 -25.82
C ASN A 375 14.53 -9.55 -26.63
N ASN A 376 13.33 -10.14 -26.43
CA ASN A 376 12.87 -11.35 -27.12
C ASN A 376 13.74 -12.60 -26.88
N TYR A 377 14.72 -12.56 -25.97
CA TYR A 377 15.47 -13.75 -25.60
C TYR A 377 14.59 -14.66 -24.73
N LYS A 378 14.16 -15.80 -25.30
CA LYS A 378 13.82 -16.95 -24.47
C LYS A 378 15.11 -17.47 -23.86
N ARG A 379 15.48 -17.01 -22.65
CA ARG A 379 16.31 -17.87 -21.81
C ARG A 379 15.43 -19.06 -21.47
N GLN A 380 15.59 -20.17 -22.21
CA GLN A 380 15.08 -21.47 -21.80
C GLN A 380 15.79 -21.81 -20.48
N LEU A 381 15.23 -21.34 -19.37
CA LEU A 381 15.81 -21.52 -18.04
C LEU A 381 15.69 -22.97 -17.53
N PHE A 382 15.26 -23.89 -18.39
CA PHE A 382 15.09 -25.34 -18.16
C PHE A 382 16.18 -26.22 -18.80
N GLY A 383 17.37 -25.68 -19.07
CA GLY A 383 18.53 -26.51 -19.42
C GLY A 383 19.76 -25.67 -19.77
N LEU A 384 20.85 -25.90 -19.03
CA LEU A 384 22.22 -25.40 -19.25
C LEU A 384 22.52 -24.91 -20.68
N VAL A 385 22.48 -23.60 -20.91
CA VAL A 385 23.29 -22.97 -21.98
C VAL A 385 23.86 -21.65 -21.45
N ARG A 386 25.19 -21.58 -21.35
CA ARG A 386 25.93 -20.32 -21.20
C ARG A 386 25.91 -19.63 -22.56
N TYR A 387 25.31 -18.46 -22.65
CA TYR A 387 25.55 -17.54 -23.77
C TYR A 387 26.40 -16.36 -23.29
N SER A 388 27.41 -16.05 -24.09
CA SER A 388 28.31 -14.91 -23.95
C SER A 388 27.56 -13.61 -24.22
N TYR A 389 27.83 -12.60 -23.39
CA TYR A 389 27.34 -11.25 -23.56
C TYR A 389 28.17 -10.53 -24.62
N GLU A 390 27.54 -10.01 -25.67
CA GLU A 390 28.02 -8.79 -26.33
C GLU A 390 27.23 -7.64 -25.71
N THR A 391 27.89 -6.88 -24.85
CA THR A 391 27.37 -5.61 -24.35
C THR A 391 27.33 -4.65 -25.53
N SER A 392 26.14 -4.20 -25.94
CA SER A 392 26.07 -2.92 -26.63
C SER A 392 26.37 -1.86 -25.57
N ASP A 393 27.56 -1.28 -25.60
CA ASP A 393 28.09 -0.36 -24.57
C ASP A 393 27.29 0.96 -24.38
N ASN A 394 26.10 1.04 -24.99
CA ASN A 394 25.20 2.20 -24.99
C ASN A 394 23.80 1.92 -24.40
N LEU A 395 23.63 0.91 -23.53
CA LEU A 395 22.40 0.72 -22.72
C LEU A 395 22.67 0.91 -21.22
#